data_AF-A0A7S2EST2-F1
#
_entry.id   AF-A0A7S2EST2-F1
#
_cell.length_a   1.000
_cell.length_b   1.000
_cell.length_c   1.000
_cell.angle_alpha   90.00
_cell.angle_beta   90.00
_cell.angle_gamma   90.00
#
_symmetry.space_group_name_H-M   'P 1'
#
loop_
_entity.id
_entity.type
_entity.pdbx_description
1 polymer ?
#
loop_
_entity_poly.entity_id
_entity_poly.type
_entity_poly.pdbx_seq_one_letter_code
_entity_poly.pdbx_strand_id
1 'polypeptide(L)'
;GQCDQMAEAARSCIKADRNFVKGYIRLATAQKRQNDLQGCMGTLKSGLAVDGSSAILFRMKRDVQELMVADYCCTAEEQMQSGDIAGAQKSLDLASRIDADNLEIKRMMDCVKPNFEEKEAPSSSKACPPLSDLYKEEGDEQYKAANFKGAIEFYTKCIDTLQTEGEGKSEVAIKAYSNRAACHLQISNFSNTVEDCTAVLEAEPDNVKALIRRAQALEGLALQDIATALSLPLEKIDKKNFDRCTLVKHRLKTIDVSFNSEKEKNMENLKGFTRACHNFLTSGIKVQKTLENLQGFIRARRNIVENGMKVLPQKFVNEYPSFSTIDLCQPEEDLDALLFQSKHVLPAFRHTLTNIVEAAGLKPDEVAKWEDKEVMLTPETPYKSLTIAPIKSKERCMEKVKNEYNGDFSRLVDIVRASIVVTDEDQLISVADALKEREVVRLKNRFKEPLFNGYCDALYNIEIDGIVCEVQLHINAIVVHKDESHTYYECFRSFFAGNVNECARRIEILEECINPDADVQTILEEILKLDNRYLIHDMCDLIYEMGDYCLAELLCRRLCELDPDNLDYKNNLACALVEQGNNAEAKMLMNSAGRTEKSCWVKCTYR
;
A
#
# COMPACT_ATOMS: atom_id res chain seq x y z
N GLY A 1 24.51 6.97 61.85
CA GLY A 1 23.08 7.26 62.02
C GLY A 1 22.47 7.94 60.82
N GLN A 2 23.08 8.98 60.25
CA GLN A 2 22.49 9.79 59.17
C GLN A 2 23.03 9.41 57.78
N CYS A 3 22.77 8.17 57.32
CA CYS A 3 23.26 7.71 56.02
C CYS A 3 22.60 8.45 54.85
N ASP A 4 21.34 8.87 54.98
CA ASP A 4 20.59 9.56 53.92
C ASP A 4 21.16 10.95 53.63
N GLN A 5 21.42 11.72 54.68
CA GLN A 5 22.04 13.05 54.57
C GLN A 5 23.46 12.95 54.00
N MET A 6 24.22 11.90 54.37
CA MET A 6 25.53 11.62 53.81
C MET A 6 25.46 11.29 52.31
N ALA A 7 24.48 10.49 51.89
CA ALA A 7 24.27 10.15 50.49
C ALA A 7 23.85 11.37 49.65
N GLU A 8 22.97 12.21 50.17
CA GLU A 8 22.51 13.43 49.51
C GLU A 8 23.63 14.49 49.36
N ALA A 9 24.41 14.69 50.42
CA ALA A 9 25.58 15.56 50.37
C ALA A 9 26.61 15.04 49.35
N ALA A 10 26.87 13.73 49.33
CA ALA A 10 27.80 13.13 48.38
C ALA A 10 27.31 13.25 46.92
N ARG A 11 26.00 13.06 46.67
CA ARG A 11 25.38 13.31 45.36
C ARG A 11 25.52 14.76 44.90
N SER A 12 25.35 15.70 45.83
CA SER A 12 25.51 17.14 45.55
C SER A 12 26.96 17.48 45.18
N CYS A 13 27.94 16.89 45.88
CA CYS A 13 29.36 17.05 45.53
C CYS A 13 29.67 16.49 44.13
N ILE A 14 29.16 15.31 43.78
CA ILE A 14 29.35 14.71 42.45
C ILE A 14 28.67 15.54 41.36
N LYS A 15 27.51 16.13 41.66
CA LYS A 15 26.79 17.01 40.73
C LYS A 15 27.56 18.30 40.46
N ALA A 16 28.23 18.85 41.48
CA ALA A 16 29.07 20.04 41.36
C ALA A 16 30.38 19.75 40.61
N ASP A 17 31.03 18.62 40.89
CA ASP A 17 32.23 18.16 40.18
C ASP A 17 32.17 16.64 39.94
N ARG A 18 32.00 16.26 38.67
CA ARG A 18 31.89 14.86 38.25
C ARG A 18 33.22 14.11 38.32
N ASN A 19 34.35 14.82 38.39
CA ASN A 19 35.69 14.25 38.49
C ASN A 19 36.12 14.02 39.96
N PHE A 20 35.27 14.41 40.92
CA PHE A 20 35.59 14.30 42.35
C PHE A 20 35.41 12.86 42.87
N VAL A 21 36.46 12.04 42.74
CA VAL A 21 36.49 10.61 43.13
C VAL A 21 36.05 10.36 44.58
N LYS A 22 36.46 11.22 45.52
CA LYS A 22 36.07 11.12 46.94
C LYS A 22 34.56 11.23 47.15
N GLY A 23 33.84 11.91 46.25
CA GLY A 23 32.37 11.98 46.25
C GLY A 23 31.75 10.60 46.02
N TYR A 24 32.23 9.87 45.02
CA TYR A 24 31.77 8.51 44.71
C TYR A 24 32.08 7.53 45.84
N ILE A 25 33.27 7.61 46.44
CA ILE A 25 33.64 6.77 47.61
C ILE A 25 32.67 7.00 48.78
N ARG A 26 32.36 8.26 49.08
CA ARG A 26 31.42 8.63 50.16
C ARG A 26 29.99 8.16 49.85
N LEU A 27 29.53 8.34 48.61
CA LEU A 27 28.20 7.90 48.20
C LEU A 27 28.07 6.37 48.28
N ALA A 28 29.05 5.63 47.74
CA ALA A 28 29.08 4.17 47.82
C ALA A 28 29.12 3.68 49.29
N THR A 29 29.87 4.35 50.17
CA THR A 29 29.90 4.03 51.60
C THR A 29 28.54 4.23 52.27
N ALA A 30 27.82 5.30 51.92
CA ALA A 30 26.49 5.59 52.45
C ALA A 30 25.46 4.56 51.96
N GLN A 31 25.47 4.23 50.66
CA GLN A 31 24.57 3.24 50.06
C GLN A 31 24.82 1.83 50.60
N LYS A 32 26.09 1.43 50.76
CA LYS A 32 26.44 0.15 51.41
C LYS A 32 25.88 0.05 52.83
N ARG A 33 25.88 1.14 53.59
CA ARG A 33 25.28 1.18 54.95
C ARG A 33 23.75 1.18 54.95
N GLN A 34 23.12 1.55 53.84
CA GLN A 34 21.66 1.49 53.63
C GLN A 34 21.20 0.14 53.08
N ASN A 35 22.13 -0.81 52.88
CA ASN A 35 21.89 -2.08 52.19
C ASN A 35 21.44 -1.94 50.72
N ASP A 36 21.65 -0.78 50.10
CA ASP A 36 21.44 -0.56 48.66
C ASP A 36 22.68 -1.03 47.88
N LEU A 37 22.83 -2.36 47.76
CA LEU A 37 24.01 -2.96 47.12
C LEU A 37 24.04 -2.71 45.60
N GLN A 38 22.88 -2.70 44.94
CA GLN A 38 22.75 -2.43 43.50
C GLN A 38 23.12 -0.98 43.17
N GLY A 39 22.58 -0.01 43.90
CA GLY A 39 22.93 1.40 43.73
C GLY A 39 24.39 1.68 44.09
N CYS A 40 24.92 1.01 45.12
CA CYS A 40 26.34 1.06 45.48
C CYS A 40 27.24 0.59 44.32
N MET A 41 26.92 -0.54 43.69
CA MET A 41 27.67 -1.04 42.52
C MET A 41 27.64 -0.09 41.33
N GLY A 42 26.49 0.55 41.08
CA GLY A 42 26.37 1.60 40.07
C GLY A 42 27.32 2.77 40.34
N THR A 43 27.29 3.29 41.58
CA THR A 43 28.17 4.39 42.02
C THR A 43 29.65 4.03 41.92
N LEU A 44 30.04 2.81 42.31
CA LEU A 44 31.43 2.35 42.25
C LEU A 44 31.93 2.20 40.80
N LYS A 45 31.08 1.70 39.89
CA LYS A 45 31.40 1.67 38.45
C LYS A 45 31.58 3.07 37.88
N SER A 46 30.72 4.02 38.24
CA SER A 46 30.87 5.43 37.83
C SER A 46 32.13 6.07 38.40
N GLY A 47 32.48 5.78 39.66
CA GLY A 47 33.73 6.26 40.26
C GLY A 47 34.98 5.70 39.57
N LEU A 48 34.98 4.41 39.20
CA LEU A 48 36.09 3.77 38.48
C LEU A 48 36.21 4.26 37.03
N ALA A 49 35.12 4.71 36.41
CA ALA A 49 35.17 5.35 35.11
C ALA A 49 35.87 6.73 35.16
N VAL A 50 35.84 7.39 36.32
CA VAL A 50 36.53 8.67 36.56
C VAL A 50 37.99 8.44 36.93
N ASP A 51 38.27 7.47 37.82
CA ASP A 51 39.62 7.08 38.20
C ASP A 51 39.75 5.54 38.22
N GLY A 52 40.19 5.01 37.09
CA GLY A 52 40.44 3.59 36.88
C GLY A 52 41.69 3.05 37.58
N SER A 53 42.42 3.87 38.35
CA SER A 53 43.59 3.47 39.13
C SER A 53 43.32 3.41 40.64
N SER A 54 42.10 3.78 41.07
CA SER A 54 41.74 3.87 42.48
C SER A 54 41.64 2.50 43.15
N ALA A 55 42.68 2.12 43.90
CA ALA A 55 42.71 0.87 44.68
C ALA A 55 41.54 0.78 45.70
N ILE A 56 41.08 1.92 46.22
CA ILE A 56 39.96 1.98 47.19
C ILE A 56 38.65 1.58 46.51
N LEU A 57 38.36 2.14 45.34
CA LEU A 57 37.13 1.82 44.60
C LEU A 57 37.11 0.38 44.11
N PHE A 58 38.24 -0.17 43.66
CA PHE A 58 38.33 -1.59 43.31
C PHE A 58 38.07 -2.51 44.49
N ARG A 59 38.69 -2.22 45.64
CA ARG A 59 38.46 -3.00 46.86
C ARG A 59 36.99 -2.93 47.28
N MET A 60 36.41 -1.74 47.32
CA MET A 60 34.99 -1.57 47.66
C MET A 60 34.06 -2.29 46.67
N LYS A 61 34.38 -2.27 45.37
CA LYS A 61 33.61 -2.99 44.35
C LYS A 61 33.64 -4.49 44.60
N ARG A 62 34.81 -5.07 44.85
CA ARG A 62 34.94 -6.49 45.18
C ARG A 62 34.16 -6.85 46.44
N ASP A 63 34.32 -6.07 47.51
CA ASP A 63 33.62 -6.30 48.78
C ASP A 63 32.08 -6.22 48.61
N VAL A 64 31.56 -5.40 47.71
CA VAL A 64 30.12 -5.31 47.43
C VAL A 64 29.66 -6.45 46.53
N GLN A 65 30.47 -6.89 45.55
CA GLN A 65 30.18 -8.07 44.73
C GLN A 65 30.05 -9.33 45.60
N GLU A 66 30.97 -9.53 46.56
CA GLU A 66 30.90 -10.64 47.51
C GLU A 66 29.61 -10.62 48.35
N LEU A 67 29.21 -9.44 48.85
CA LEU A 67 27.97 -9.28 49.60
C LEU A 67 26.72 -9.55 48.76
N MET A 68 26.70 -9.11 47.50
CA MET A 68 25.58 -9.35 46.59
C MET A 68 25.44 -10.81 46.22
N VAL A 69 26.57 -11.48 45.94
CA VAL A 69 26.57 -12.92 45.67
C VAL A 69 26.05 -13.67 46.89
N ALA A 70 26.50 -13.32 48.09
CA ALA A 70 26.01 -13.93 49.33
C ALA A 70 24.50 -13.72 49.51
N ASP A 71 23.99 -12.51 49.29
CA ASP A 71 22.55 -12.19 49.39
C ASP A 71 21.69 -13.02 48.42
N TYR A 72 22.13 -13.14 47.16
CA TYR A 72 21.44 -13.98 46.17
C TYR A 72 21.52 -15.47 46.48
N CYS A 73 22.65 -15.96 47.01
CA CYS A 73 22.78 -17.35 47.44
C CYS A 73 21.86 -17.65 48.64
N CYS A 74 21.85 -16.80 49.66
CA CYS A 74 20.93 -16.94 50.80
C CYS A 74 19.46 -16.95 50.34
N THR A 75 19.08 -16.03 49.44
CA THR A 75 17.73 -15.97 48.87
C THR A 75 17.39 -17.26 48.10
N ALA A 76 18.34 -17.78 47.33
CA ALA A 76 18.16 -19.04 46.61
C ALA A 76 18.00 -20.23 47.57
N GLU A 77 18.77 -20.30 48.67
CA GLU A 77 18.63 -21.34 49.70
C GLU A 77 17.24 -21.31 50.36
N GLU A 78 16.74 -20.12 50.71
CA GLU A 78 15.40 -19.94 51.27
C GLU A 78 14.31 -20.36 50.28
N GLN A 79 14.47 -20.03 49.00
CA GLN A 79 13.58 -20.43 47.91
C GLN A 79 13.60 -21.95 47.69
N MET A 80 14.77 -22.58 47.80
CA MET A 80 14.89 -24.05 47.74
C MET A 80 14.18 -24.72 48.92
N GLN A 81 14.35 -24.19 50.15
CA GLN A 81 13.68 -24.72 51.35
C GLN A 81 12.16 -24.55 51.31
N SER A 82 11.67 -23.45 50.71
CA SER A 82 10.23 -23.20 50.51
C SER A 82 9.64 -23.92 49.30
N GLY A 83 10.46 -24.61 48.50
CA GLY A 83 10.03 -25.39 47.33
C GLY A 83 9.82 -24.58 46.04
N ASP A 84 10.16 -23.28 46.05
CA ASP A 84 10.20 -22.40 44.88
C ASP A 84 11.49 -22.59 44.08
N ILE A 85 11.56 -23.73 43.40
CA ILE A 85 12.72 -24.12 42.58
C ILE A 85 12.95 -23.14 41.42
N ALA A 86 11.88 -22.54 40.87
CA ALA A 86 11.97 -21.58 39.78
C ALA A 86 12.50 -20.21 40.25
N GLY A 87 12.09 -19.75 41.42
CA GLY A 87 12.66 -18.57 42.08
C GLY A 87 14.14 -18.78 42.40
N ALA A 88 14.49 -19.94 42.97
CA ALA A 88 15.87 -20.29 43.29
C ALA A 88 16.79 -20.26 42.07
N GLN A 89 16.36 -20.82 40.94
CA GLN A 89 17.12 -20.81 39.69
C GLN A 89 17.39 -19.38 39.20
N LYS A 90 16.39 -18.48 39.25
CA LYS A 90 16.55 -17.07 38.84
C LYS A 90 17.53 -16.31 39.74
N SER A 91 17.46 -16.54 41.05
CA SER A 91 18.37 -15.93 42.03
C SER A 91 19.82 -16.37 41.79
N LEU A 92 20.03 -17.65 41.48
CA LEU A 92 21.35 -18.20 41.14
C LEU A 92 21.88 -17.69 39.79
N ASP A 93 21.01 -17.51 38.78
CA ASP A 93 21.41 -16.90 37.50
C ASP A 93 21.89 -15.45 37.68
N LEU A 94 21.22 -14.68 38.55
CA LEU A 94 21.66 -13.32 38.90
C LEU A 94 23.00 -13.33 39.63
N ALA A 95 23.23 -14.27 40.55
CA ALA A 95 24.50 -14.44 41.24
C ALA A 95 25.63 -14.80 40.26
N SER A 96 25.40 -15.75 39.34
CA SER A 96 26.37 -16.20 38.34
C SER A 96 26.79 -15.09 37.38
N ARG A 97 25.93 -14.10 37.11
CA ARG A 97 26.30 -12.91 36.30
C ARG A 97 27.27 -11.98 37.02
N ILE A 98 27.32 -12.03 38.36
CA ILE A 98 28.21 -11.20 39.18
C ILE A 98 29.57 -11.87 39.34
N ASP A 99 29.57 -13.18 39.61
CA ASP A 99 30.77 -14.00 39.77
C ASP A 99 30.54 -15.42 39.23
N ALA A 100 30.86 -15.62 37.95
CA ALA A 100 30.64 -16.90 37.26
C ALA A 100 31.57 -18.02 37.75
N ASP A 101 32.67 -17.69 38.42
CA ASP A 101 33.67 -18.65 38.87
C ASP A 101 33.47 -19.08 40.34
N ASN A 102 32.46 -18.53 41.01
CA ASN A 102 32.13 -18.89 42.38
C ASN A 102 31.69 -20.36 42.47
N LEU A 103 32.44 -21.15 43.24
CA LEU A 103 32.19 -22.57 43.42
C LEU A 103 30.86 -22.86 44.13
N GLU A 104 30.40 -21.96 45.00
CA GLU A 104 29.16 -22.14 45.74
C GLU A 104 27.95 -21.98 44.83
N ILE A 105 27.95 -20.96 43.95
CA ILE A 105 26.91 -20.76 42.94
C ILE A 105 26.82 -21.98 42.02
N LYS A 106 27.95 -22.51 41.55
CA LYS A 106 27.98 -23.71 40.70
C LYS A 106 27.37 -24.92 41.41
N ARG A 107 27.75 -25.18 42.66
CA ARG A 107 27.20 -26.27 43.47
C ARG A 107 25.70 -26.13 43.67
N MET A 108 25.23 -24.93 43.99
CA MET A 108 23.80 -24.68 44.17
C MET A 108 23.02 -24.85 42.87
N MET A 109 23.56 -24.35 41.75
CA MET A 109 22.97 -24.54 40.42
C MET A 109 22.88 -26.02 40.04
N ASP A 110 23.93 -26.81 40.28
CA ASP A 110 23.93 -28.25 39.99
C ASP A 110 22.86 -29.01 40.81
N CYS A 111 22.51 -28.53 42.00
CA CYS A 111 21.44 -29.09 42.83
C CYS A 111 20.03 -28.65 42.39
N VAL A 112 19.87 -27.42 41.90
CA VAL A 112 18.57 -26.83 41.51
C VAL A 112 18.17 -27.24 40.10
N LYS A 113 19.12 -27.30 39.18
CA LYS A 113 18.91 -27.51 37.75
C LYS A 113 18.14 -28.80 37.40
N PRO A 114 18.42 -29.99 37.99
CA PRO A 114 17.66 -31.19 37.67
C PRO A 114 16.19 -31.08 38.11
N ASN A 115 15.95 -30.51 39.30
CA ASN A 115 14.60 -30.33 39.84
C ASN A 115 13.82 -29.23 39.11
N PHE A 116 14.52 -28.23 38.57
CA PHE A 116 13.96 -27.20 37.71
C PHE A 116 13.55 -27.80 36.36
N GLU A 117 14.42 -28.59 35.74
CA GLU A 117 14.15 -29.31 34.48
C GLU A 117 13.02 -30.34 34.63
N GLU A 118 12.90 -31.02 35.78
CA GLU A 118 11.84 -31.99 36.06
C GLU A 118 10.47 -31.33 36.35
N LYS A 119 10.45 -30.13 36.96
CA LYS A 119 9.22 -29.31 37.13
C LYS A 119 8.82 -28.55 35.86
N GLU A 120 9.75 -28.30 34.94
CA GLU A 120 9.47 -27.81 33.58
C GLU A 120 9.20 -28.94 32.57
N ALA A 121 9.21 -30.21 32.99
CA ALA A 121 8.80 -31.32 32.15
C ALA A 121 7.32 -31.17 31.76
N PRO A 122 7.01 -31.14 30.45
CA PRO A 122 5.70 -30.72 29.98
C PRO A 122 4.62 -31.77 30.26
N SER A 123 3.59 -31.38 31.01
CA SER A 123 2.25 -31.93 30.82
C SER A 123 1.83 -31.64 29.37
N SER A 124 1.90 -32.64 28.49
CA SER A 124 1.39 -32.69 27.11
C SER A 124 1.63 -31.45 26.23
N SER A 125 2.41 -31.64 25.15
CA SER A 125 2.67 -30.75 24.00
C SER A 125 3.82 -29.75 24.16
N LYS A 126 4.99 -30.12 23.62
CA LYS A 126 5.90 -29.16 22.96
C LYS A 126 6.28 -29.77 21.61
N ALA A 127 5.66 -29.25 20.56
CA ALA A 127 6.11 -29.41 19.18
C ALA A 127 7.40 -28.58 18.96
N CYS A 128 8.07 -28.77 17.83
CA CYS A 128 9.16 -27.90 17.37
C CYS A 128 8.83 -26.41 17.56
N PRO A 129 9.81 -25.54 17.86
CA PRO A 129 9.58 -24.10 17.89
C PRO A 129 8.92 -23.65 16.58
N PRO A 130 7.89 -22.78 16.63
CA PRO A 130 7.24 -22.25 15.44
C PRO A 130 8.28 -21.65 14.50
N LEU A 131 8.05 -21.80 13.19
CA LEU A 131 8.96 -21.31 12.17
C LEU A 131 9.19 -19.78 12.29
N SER A 132 8.18 -19.04 12.75
CA SER A 132 8.23 -17.61 13.03
C SER A 132 9.23 -17.24 14.13
N ASP A 133 9.33 -18.04 15.20
CA ASP A 133 10.29 -17.80 16.28
C ASP A 133 11.74 -17.98 15.83
N LEU A 134 12.00 -18.99 14.98
CA LEU A 134 13.31 -19.21 14.37
C LEU A 134 13.73 -18.02 13.50
N TYR A 135 12.81 -17.47 12.69
CA TYR A 135 13.11 -16.29 11.88
C TYR A 135 13.38 -15.04 12.70
N LYS A 136 12.67 -14.85 13.82
CA LYS A 136 12.94 -13.74 14.74
C LYS A 136 14.31 -13.88 15.39
N GLU A 137 14.67 -15.07 15.85
CA GLU A 137 15.98 -15.35 16.47
C GLU A 137 17.13 -15.07 15.51
N GLU A 138 17.03 -15.53 14.26
CA GLU A 138 18.02 -15.23 13.21
C GLU A 138 18.09 -13.72 12.92
N GLY A 139 16.96 -13.02 12.88
CA GLY A 139 16.90 -11.56 12.77
C GLY A 139 17.63 -10.85 13.92
N ASP A 140 17.48 -11.33 15.15
CA ASP A 140 18.16 -10.81 16.34
C ASP A 140 19.68 -11.05 16.28
N GLU A 141 20.12 -12.20 15.76
CA GLU A 141 21.55 -12.48 15.54
C GLU A 141 22.16 -11.55 14.50
N GLN A 142 21.50 -11.36 13.35
CA GLN A 142 21.95 -10.44 12.31
C GLN A 142 21.96 -8.98 12.81
N TYR A 143 20.99 -8.61 13.65
CA TYR A 143 20.96 -7.29 14.29
C TYR A 143 22.15 -7.07 15.23
N LYS A 144 22.48 -8.06 16.06
CA LYS A 144 23.67 -8.03 16.94
C LYS A 144 24.96 -7.94 16.14
N ALA A 145 25.01 -8.56 14.96
CA ALA A 145 26.12 -8.46 14.02
C ALA A 145 26.18 -7.13 13.24
N ALA A 146 25.27 -6.18 13.52
CA ALA A 146 25.10 -4.91 12.80
C ALA A 146 24.81 -5.07 11.29
N ASN A 147 24.38 -6.26 10.86
CA ASN A 147 23.91 -6.51 9.51
C ASN A 147 22.42 -6.15 9.40
N PHE A 148 22.12 -4.86 9.37
CA PHE A 148 20.74 -4.36 9.43
C PHE A 148 19.89 -4.78 8.22
N LYS A 149 20.50 -4.90 7.03
CA LYS A 149 19.77 -5.36 5.83
C LYS A 149 19.39 -6.84 5.93
N GLY A 150 20.32 -7.71 6.34
CA GLY A 150 20.02 -9.12 6.58
C GLY A 150 18.99 -9.32 7.69
N ALA A 151 19.09 -8.53 8.78
CA ALA A 151 18.10 -8.56 9.85
C ALA A 151 16.69 -8.19 9.37
N ILE A 152 16.55 -7.18 8.48
CA ILE A 152 15.27 -6.79 7.89
C ILE A 152 14.63 -7.96 7.12
N GLU A 153 15.42 -8.71 6.33
CA GLU A 153 14.91 -9.86 5.57
C GLU A 153 14.34 -10.94 6.48
N PHE A 154 15.03 -11.29 7.57
CA PHE A 154 14.56 -12.31 8.51
C PHE A 154 13.37 -11.84 9.35
N TYR A 155 13.34 -10.58 9.81
CA TYR A 155 12.15 -10.05 10.47
C TYR A 155 10.95 -9.99 9.54
N THR A 156 11.16 -9.73 8.24
CA THR A 156 10.08 -9.72 7.25
C THR A 156 9.51 -11.12 7.07
N LYS A 157 10.36 -12.15 6.93
CA LYS A 157 9.92 -13.56 6.91
C LYS A 157 9.14 -13.94 8.16
N CYS A 158 9.58 -13.48 9.34
CA CYS A 158 8.86 -13.69 10.60
C CYS A 158 7.45 -13.07 10.55
N ILE A 159 7.35 -11.82 10.12
CA ILE A 159 6.08 -11.07 10.05
C ILE A 159 5.14 -11.72 9.03
N ASP A 160 5.63 -12.02 7.83
CA ASP A 160 4.84 -12.62 6.75
C ASP A 160 4.25 -13.98 7.19
N THR A 161 5.07 -14.81 7.85
CA THR A 161 4.64 -16.10 8.39
C THR A 161 3.51 -15.91 9.42
N LEU A 162 3.69 -14.99 10.37
CA LEU A 162 2.69 -14.72 11.41
C LEU A 162 1.41 -14.10 10.82
N GLN A 163 1.51 -13.28 9.78
CA GLN A 163 0.33 -12.74 9.08
C GLN A 163 -0.45 -13.85 8.38
N THR A 164 0.23 -14.79 7.71
CA THR A 164 -0.43 -15.93 7.04
C THR A 164 -1.10 -16.89 8.02
N GLU A 165 -0.58 -16.99 9.25
CA GLU A 165 -1.13 -17.80 10.33
C GLU A 165 -2.28 -17.09 11.09
N GLY A 166 -2.60 -15.83 10.74
CA GLY A 166 -3.60 -15.02 11.44
C GLY A 166 -3.13 -14.44 12.77
N GLU A 167 -1.84 -14.59 13.09
CA GLU A 167 -1.16 -14.13 14.30
C GLU A 167 -0.37 -12.82 14.10
N GLY A 168 -0.77 -12.01 13.11
CA GLY A 168 -0.08 -10.75 12.75
C GLY A 168 -0.06 -9.68 13.86
N LYS A 169 -0.81 -9.86 14.95
CA LYS A 169 -0.81 -9.02 16.15
C LYS A 169 -0.28 -9.73 17.40
N SER A 170 0.35 -10.89 17.25
CA SER A 170 0.97 -11.62 18.35
C SER A 170 2.12 -10.82 18.99
N GLU A 171 2.48 -11.15 20.22
CA GLU A 171 3.64 -10.54 20.91
C GLU A 171 4.95 -10.72 20.10
N VAL A 172 5.07 -11.84 19.38
CA VAL A 172 6.20 -12.13 18.47
C VAL A 172 6.21 -11.17 17.28
N ALA A 173 5.06 -10.91 16.67
CA ALA A 173 4.92 -9.96 15.57
C ALA A 173 5.26 -8.53 16.02
N ILE A 174 4.75 -8.09 17.17
CA ILE A 174 5.02 -6.75 17.73
C ILE A 174 6.51 -6.55 17.97
N LYS A 175 7.20 -7.56 18.53
CA LYS A 175 8.65 -7.53 18.74
C LYS A 175 9.41 -7.50 17.41
N ALA A 176 8.99 -8.28 16.41
CA ALA A 176 9.59 -8.29 15.08
C ALA A 176 9.44 -6.94 14.37
N TYR A 177 8.25 -6.32 14.40
CA TYR A 177 8.03 -4.97 13.88
C TYR A 177 8.90 -3.93 14.61
N SER A 178 8.97 -3.99 15.95
CA SER A 178 9.78 -3.07 16.74
C SER A 178 11.28 -3.18 16.42
N ASN A 179 11.80 -4.39 16.22
CA ASN A 179 13.19 -4.63 15.87
C ASN A 179 13.49 -4.26 14.41
N ARG A 180 12.58 -4.56 13.47
CA ARG A 180 12.69 -4.16 12.07
C ARG A 180 12.66 -2.63 11.90
N ALA A 181 11.82 -1.93 12.65
CA ALA A 181 11.83 -0.46 12.73
C ALA A 181 13.18 0.08 13.21
N ALA A 182 13.83 -0.60 14.18
CA ALA A 182 15.16 -0.21 14.64
C ALA A 182 16.22 -0.37 13.53
N CYS A 183 16.16 -1.45 12.75
CA CYS A 183 17.02 -1.66 11.57
C CYS A 183 16.80 -0.58 10.52
N HIS A 184 15.54 -0.31 10.17
CA HIS A 184 15.16 0.71 9.20
C HIS A 184 15.67 2.10 9.61
N LEU A 185 15.58 2.43 10.89
CA LEU A 185 16.12 3.69 11.42
C LEU A 185 17.66 3.77 11.29
N GLN A 186 18.39 2.68 11.50
CA GLN A 186 19.86 2.65 11.34
C GLN A 186 20.30 2.84 9.88
N ILE A 187 19.51 2.39 8.92
CA ILE A 187 19.81 2.56 7.48
C ILE A 187 19.15 3.82 6.88
N SER A 188 18.60 4.71 7.73
CA SER A 188 17.90 5.93 7.31
C SER A 188 16.69 5.69 6.39
N ASN A 189 16.05 4.52 6.48
CA ASN A 189 14.78 4.24 5.83
C ASN A 189 13.62 4.69 6.74
N PHE A 190 13.33 5.99 6.71
CA PHE A 190 12.37 6.59 7.62
C PHE A 190 10.91 6.20 7.35
N SER A 191 10.52 5.97 6.08
CA SER A 191 9.15 5.56 5.70
C SER A 191 8.76 4.25 6.38
N ASN A 192 9.57 3.20 6.18
CA ASN A 192 9.29 1.88 6.76
C ASN A 192 9.44 1.89 8.29
N THR A 193 10.28 2.79 8.83
CA THR A 193 10.36 2.97 10.30
C THR A 193 9.04 3.47 10.87
N VAL A 194 8.36 4.40 10.18
CA VAL A 194 7.07 4.94 10.61
C VAL A 194 5.97 3.89 10.50
N GLU A 195 5.92 3.13 9.41
CA GLU A 195 4.97 2.03 9.21
C GLU A 195 5.11 0.96 10.31
N ASP A 196 6.33 0.45 10.51
CA ASP A 196 6.59 -0.58 11.53
C ASP A 196 6.31 -0.06 12.95
N CYS A 197 6.66 1.19 13.26
CA CYS A 197 6.34 1.78 14.57
C CYS A 197 4.84 2.01 14.74
N THR A 198 4.11 2.33 13.67
CA THR A 198 2.64 2.54 13.74
C THR A 198 1.94 1.22 13.99
N ALA A 199 2.35 0.13 13.32
CA ALA A 199 1.86 -1.21 13.60
C ALA A 199 2.08 -1.63 15.07
N VAL A 200 3.24 -1.28 15.64
CA VAL A 200 3.51 -1.52 17.08
C VAL A 200 2.60 -0.69 17.96
N LEU A 201 2.38 0.58 17.64
CA LEU A 201 1.58 1.50 18.47
C LEU A 201 0.07 1.27 18.37
N GLU A 202 -0.42 0.66 17.30
CA GLU A 202 -1.80 0.17 17.21
C GLU A 202 -2.09 -0.95 18.23
N ALA A 203 -1.09 -1.79 18.52
CA ALA A 203 -1.21 -2.86 19.52
C ALA A 203 -0.79 -2.40 20.93
N GLU A 204 0.27 -1.61 21.02
CA GLU A 204 0.85 -1.10 22.27
C GLU A 204 1.02 0.43 22.21
N PRO A 205 -0.05 1.22 22.46
CA PRO A 205 0.00 2.69 22.37
C PRO A 205 1.04 3.34 23.28
N ASP A 206 1.36 2.69 24.41
CA ASP A 206 2.33 3.14 25.41
C ASP A 206 3.78 2.71 25.09
N ASN A 207 4.05 2.11 23.92
CA ASN A 207 5.39 1.60 23.59
C ASN A 207 6.39 2.74 23.36
N VAL A 208 7.14 3.08 24.42
CA VAL A 208 8.14 4.15 24.47
C VAL A 208 9.16 4.04 23.32
N LYS A 209 9.60 2.83 22.98
CA LYS A 209 10.61 2.64 21.92
C LYS A 209 10.05 2.94 20.55
N ALA A 210 8.81 2.53 20.27
CA ALA A 210 8.12 2.84 19.03
C ALA A 210 7.80 4.34 18.92
N LEU A 211 7.30 4.97 19.99
CA LEU A 211 7.07 6.42 20.04
C LEU A 211 8.35 7.21 19.74
N ILE A 212 9.48 6.84 20.34
CA ILE A 212 10.76 7.52 20.12
C ILE A 212 11.28 7.30 18.70
N ARG A 213 11.24 6.06 18.19
CA ARG A 213 11.74 5.74 16.85
C ARG A 213 10.89 6.39 15.76
N ARG A 214 9.56 6.42 15.93
CA ARG A 214 8.64 7.12 15.02
C ARG A 214 8.87 8.62 15.04
N ALA A 215 9.02 9.22 16.22
CA ALA A 215 9.37 10.64 16.36
C ALA A 215 10.76 11.00 15.81
N GLN A 216 11.71 10.05 15.80
CA GLN A 216 13.01 10.23 15.18
C GLN A 216 12.98 10.11 13.65
N ALA A 217 11.97 9.41 13.11
CA ALA A 217 11.79 9.19 11.68
C ALA A 217 10.86 10.23 11.02
N LEU A 218 9.96 10.87 11.76
CA LEU A 218 8.92 11.75 11.21
C LEU A 218 8.79 13.04 12.03
N GLU A 219 9.00 14.23 11.43
CA GLU A 219 9.01 15.51 12.16
C GLU A 219 7.60 16.05 12.53
N GLY A 220 6.56 15.75 11.75
CA GLY A 220 5.19 16.27 11.96
C GLY A 220 4.42 15.64 13.13
N LEU A 221 4.53 14.32 13.34
CA LEU A 221 3.96 13.62 14.51
C LEU A 221 4.95 13.54 15.68
N ALA A 222 6.20 13.97 15.47
CA ALA A 222 7.27 13.86 16.46
C ALA A 222 6.92 14.53 17.78
N LEU A 223 6.30 15.72 17.72
CA LEU A 223 5.99 16.48 18.93
C LEU A 223 4.90 15.82 19.77
N GLN A 224 3.92 15.17 19.12
CA GLN A 224 2.84 14.46 19.78
C GLN A 224 3.34 13.13 20.36
N ASP A 225 4.08 12.33 19.59
CA ASP A 225 4.66 11.07 20.08
C ASP A 225 5.65 11.30 21.23
N ILE A 226 6.45 12.36 21.16
CA ILE A 226 7.36 12.75 22.24
C ILE A 226 6.59 13.30 23.44
N ALA A 227 5.48 14.01 23.24
CA ALA A 227 4.62 14.44 24.34
C ALA A 227 3.97 13.24 25.04
N THR A 228 3.49 12.25 24.29
CA THR A 228 2.95 10.99 24.82
C THR A 228 4.02 10.20 25.55
N ALA A 229 5.23 10.09 25.00
CA ALA A 229 6.33 9.40 25.68
C ALA A 229 6.72 10.10 27.01
N LEU A 230 6.74 11.43 27.02
CA LEU A 230 7.07 12.24 28.21
C LEU A 230 5.93 12.31 29.25
N SER A 231 4.69 11.99 28.88
CA SER A 231 3.55 11.94 29.81
C SER A 231 3.46 10.61 30.57
N LEU A 232 4.19 9.58 30.13
CA LEU A 232 4.27 8.29 30.81
C LEU A 232 5.09 8.40 32.11
N PRO A 233 4.77 7.58 33.14
CA PRO A 233 5.55 7.52 34.37
C PRO A 233 7.04 7.24 34.10
N LEU A 234 7.93 7.87 34.88
CA LEU A 234 9.40 7.72 34.76
C LEU A 234 9.87 6.25 34.83
N GLU A 235 9.10 5.41 35.51
CA GLU A 235 9.31 3.96 35.63
C GLU A 235 9.12 3.22 34.29
N LYS A 236 8.22 3.69 33.41
CA LYS A 236 7.95 3.10 32.08
C LYS A 236 8.91 3.61 31.01
N ILE A 237 9.21 4.91 30.98
CA ILE A 237 10.09 5.51 29.96
C ILE A 237 11.56 5.17 30.20
N ASP A 238 11.98 5.04 31.45
CA ASP A 238 13.38 5.07 31.86
C ASP A 238 14.08 6.42 31.63
N LYS A 239 15.09 6.71 32.45
CA LYS A 239 15.80 7.99 32.42
C LYS A 239 16.53 8.25 31.10
N LYS A 240 17.04 7.20 30.44
CA LYS A 240 17.84 7.31 29.22
C LYS A 240 16.96 7.70 28.03
N ASN A 241 15.76 7.13 27.94
CA ASN A 241 14.80 7.48 26.91
C ASN A 241 14.13 8.82 27.20
N PHE A 242 13.91 9.18 28.47
CA PHE A 242 13.42 10.51 28.85
C PHE A 242 14.39 11.62 28.40
N ASP A 243 15.70 11.43 28.63
CA ASP A 243 16.73 12.36 28.17
C ASP A 243 16.79 12.44 26.64
N ARG A 244 16.64 11.30 25.94
CA ARG A 244 16.52 11.26 24.47
C ARG A 244 15.29 12.01 23.96
N CYS A 245 14.12 11.80 24.56
CA CYS A 245 12.88 12.49 24.23
C CYS A 245 13.04 14.02 24.38
N THR A 246 13.67 14.44 25.47
CA THR A 246 13.94 15.86 25.73
C THR A 246 14.89 16.48 24.69
N LEU A 247 15.93 15.75 24.28
CA LEU A 247 16.86 16.19 23.24
C LEU A 247 16.19 16.28 21.86
N VAL A 248 15.36 15.29 21.51
CA VAL A 248 14.58 15.29 20.26
C VAL A 248 13.58 16.45 20.26
N LYS A 249 12.86 16.67 21.37
CA LYS A 249 11.94 17.82 21.55
C LYS A 249 12.62 19.17 21.34
N HIS A 250 13.83 19.36 21.85
CA HIS A 250 14.58 20.61 21.69
C HIS A 250 15.05 20.82 20.24
N ARG A 251 15.52 19.77 19.57
CA ARG A 251 15.89 19.81 18.15
C ARG A 251 14.69 20.18 17.27
N LEU A 252 13.55 19.53 17.49
CA LEU A 252 12.31 19.79 16.74
C LEU A 252 11.80 21.22 16.94
N LYS A 253 11.80 21.74 18.18
CA LYS A 253 11.41 23.14 18.45
C LYS A 253 12.29 24.18 17.76
N THR A 254 13.56 23.86 17.52
CA THR A 254 14.49 24.78 16.85
C THR A 254 14.22 24.82 15.34
N ILE A 255 13.81 23.69 14.76
CA ILE A 255 13.40 23.56 13.34
C ILE A 255 12.03 24.22 13.10
N ASP A 256 11.08 24.02 14.02
CA ASP A 256 9.70 24.53 13.98
C ASP A 256 9.61 26.08 13.95
N VAL A 257 10.49 26.78 14.66
CA VAL A 257 10.54 28.27 14.66
C VAL A 257 11.09 28.84 13.35
N SER A 258 12.09 28.19 12.73
CA SER A 258 12.57 28.60 11.40
C SER A 258 11.54 28.32 10.31
N PHE A 259 10.85 27.17 10.38
CA PHE A 259 9.90 26.72 9.36
C PHE A 259 8.58 27.51 9.38
N ASN A 260 8.05 27.88 10.55
CA ASN A 260 6.78 28.59 10.65
C ASN A 260 6.81 30.01 10.04
N SER A 261 7.96 30.69 10.07
CA SER A 261 8.14 32.00 9.44
C SER A 261 8.14 31.96 7.90
N GLU A 262 8.54 30.83 7.32
CA GLU A 262 8.45 30.54 5.88
C GLU A 262 7.09 29.93 5.50
N LYS A 263 6.48 29.12 6.38
CA LYS A 263 5.15 28.48 6.20
C LYS A 263 4.04 29.52 6.05
N GLU A 264 4.00 30.56 6.89
CA GLU A 264 2.96 31.60 6.81
C GLU A 264 3.07 32.42 5.52
N LYS A 265 4.28 32.79 5.10
CA LYS A 265 4.52 33.49 3.82
C LYS A 265 4.21 32.62 2.60
N ASN A 266 4.58 31.34 2.63
CA ASN A 266 4.35 30.41 1.52
C ASN A 266 2.87 30.02 1.38
N MET A 267 2.11 29.97 2.48
CA MET A 267 0.70 29.60 2.49
C MET A 267 -0.22 30.76 2.07
N GLU A 268 0.15 32.00 2.38
CA GLU A 268 -0.51 33.21 1.84
C GLU A 268 -0.22 33.40 0.34
N ASN A 269 1.01 33.05 -0.09
CA ASN A 269 1.36 32.93 -1.50
C ASN A 269 0.58 31.80 -2.20
N LEU A 270 0.36 30.64 -1.56
CA LEU A 270 -0.37 29.51 -2.15
C LEU A 270 -1.85 29.85 -2.44
N LYS A 271 -2.54 30.52 -1.51
CA LYS A 271 -3.94 30.99 -1.71
C LYS A 271 -4.06 32.06 -2.80
N GLY A 272 -3.06 32.93 -2.93
CA GLY A 272 -2.96 33.89 -4.04
C GLY A 272 -2.61 33.23 -5.38
N PHE A 273 -1.79 32.18 -5.33
CA PHE A 273 -1.30 31.41 -6.48
C PHE A 273 -2.39 30.53 -7.07
N THR A 274 -3.24 29.86 -6.30
CA THR A 274 -4.38 29.08 -6.82
C THR A 274 -5.32 29.96 -7.67
N ARG A 275 -5.56 31.20 -7.25
CA ARG A 275 -6.37 32.18 -8.00
C ARG A 275 -5.65 32.74 -9.24
N ALA A 276 -4.31 32.80 -9.22
CA ALA A 276 -3.50 33.25 -10.37
C ALA A 276 -3.25 32.12 -11.39
N CYS A 277 -3.04 30.88 -10.93
CA CYS A 277 -2.94 29.65 -11.71
C CYS A 277 -4.26 29.29 -12.38
N HIS A 278 -5.40 29.61 -11.75
CA HIS A 278 -6.72 29.53 -12.39
C HIS A 278 -6.80 30.36 -13.69
N ASN A 279 -6.08 31.48 -13.79
CA ASN A 279 -6.04 32.29 -15.01
C ASN A 279 -4.91 31.90 -15.99
N PHE A 280 -3.86 31.23 -15.49
CA PHE A 280 -2.70 30.84 -16.31
C PHE A 280 -2.87 29.45 -16.95
N LEU A 281 -3.40 28.47 -16.21
CA LEU A 281 -3.55 27.08 -16.64
C LEU A 281 -4.80 26.83 -17.49
N THR A 282 -5.77 27.75 -17.45
CA THR A 282 -6.90 27.80 -18.39
C THR A 282 -6.48 28.13 -19.83
N SER A 283 -5.22 28.54 -20.02
CA SER A 283 -4.57 28.66 -21.35
C SER A 283 -3.75 27.42 -21.75
N GLY A 284 -3.62 26.42 -20.88
CA GLY A 284 -2.85 25.21 -21.11
C GLY A 284 -3.59 24.22 -22.00
N ILE A 285 -3.17 24.10 -23.25
CA ILE A 285 -3.74 23.18 -24.27
C ILE A 285 -3.91 21.74 -23.75
N LYS A 286 -3.00 21.27 -22.89
CA LYS A 286 -3.04 19.91 -22.34
C LYS A 286 -4.17 19.69 -21.34
N VAL A 287 -4.31 20.58 -20.34
CA VAL A 287 -5.38 20.52 -19.32
C VAL A 287 -6.75 20.59 -19.98
N GLN A 288 -6.90 21.52 -20.93
CA GLN A 288 -8.14 21.67 -21.69
C GLN A 288 -8.48 20.37 -22.43
N LYS A 289 -7.53 19.80 -23.18
CA LYS A 289 -7.75 18.55 -23.93
C LYS A 289 -8.08 17.37 -23.01
N THR A 290 -7.44 17.26 -21.85
CA THR A 290 -7.72 16.20 -20.87
C THR A 290 -9.16 16.30 -20.37
N LEU A 291 -9.60 17.50 -19.97
CA LEU A 291 -10.96 17.73 -19.51
C LEU A 291 -11.98 17.53 -20.63
N GLU A 292 -11.70 17.98 -21.87
CA GLU A 292 -12.55 17.72 -23.04
C GLU A 292 -12.72 16.22 -23.31
N ASN A 293 -11.63 15.45 -23.22
CA ASN A 293 -11.66 14.00 -23.41
C ASN A 293 -12.46 13.31 -22.30
N LEU A 294 -12.28 13.70 -21.04
CA LEU A 294 -13.02 13.14 -19.91
C LEU A 294 -14.50 13.52 -19.97
N GLN A 295 -14.80 14.77 -20.31
CA GLN A 295 -16.16 15.27 -20.53
C GLN A 295 -16.86 14.47 -21.64
N GLY A 296 -16.19 14.32 -22.79
CA GLY A 296 -16.67 13.56 -23.92
C GLY A 296 -16.91 12.09 -23.57
N PHE A 297 -15.99 11.48 -22.83
CA PHE A 297 -16.14 10.12 -22.31
C PHE A 297 -17.39 9.96 -21.44
N ILE A 298 -17.58 10.85 -20.46
CA ILE A 298 -18.75 10.80 -19.56
C ILE A 298 -20.05 11.04 -20.32
N ARG A 299 -20.06 11.99 -21.28
CA ARG A 299 -21.23 12.23 -22.14
C ARG A 299 -21.59 10.99 -22.96
N ALA A 300 -20.61 10.43 -23.67
CA ALA A 300 -20.80 9.25 -24.50
C ALA A 300 -21.27 8.04 -23.67
N ARG A 301 -20.64 7.81 -22.51
CA ARG A 301 -21.02 6.75 -21.58
C ARG A 301 -22.45 6.93 -21.08
N ARG A 302 -22.84 8.14 -20.66
CA ARG A 302 -24.21 8.44 -20.20
C ARG A 302 -25.23 8.11 -21.29
N ASN A 303 -25.00 8.56 -22.53
CA ASN A 303 -25.88 8.26 -23.65
C ASN A 303 -26.04 6.75 -23.90
N ILE A 304 -24.96 5.99 -23.78
CA ILE A 304 -24.98 4.53 -23.95
C ILE A 304 -25.72 3.85 -22.81
N VAL A 305 -25.45 4.22 -21.56
CA VAL A 305 -26.07 3.62 -20.38
C VAL A 305 -27.57 3.93 -20.35
N GLU A 306 -27.97 5.18 -20.59
CA GLU A 306 -29.37 5.59 -20.62
C GLU A 306 -30.15 4.89 -21.73
N ASN A 307 -29.60 4.81 -22.94
CA ASN A 307 -30.26 4.12 -24.05
C ASN A 307 -30.24 2.60 -23.86
N GLY A 308 -29.11 2.05 -23.42
CA GLY A 308 -28.94 0.65 -23.10
C GLY A 308 -29.89 0.17 -22.00
N MET A 309 -30.14 0.97 -20.97
CA MET A 309 -31.13 0.66 -19.93
C MET A 309 -32.56 0.57 -20.46
N LYS A 310 -32.92 1.37 -21.48
CA LYS A 310 -34.26 1.30 -22.10
C LYS A 310 -34.49 0.00 -22.88
N VAL A 311 -33.41 -0.58 -23.42
CA VAL A 311 -33.46 -1.77 -24.29
C VAL A 311 -32.69 -2.96 -23.71
N LEU A 312 -32.41 -2.96 -22.41
CA LEU A 312 -31.58 -3.98 -21.79
C LEU A 312 -32.27 -5.34 -21.93
N PRO A 313 -31.63 -6.33 -22.59
CA PRO A 313 -32.27 -7.62 -22.83
C PRO A 313 -32.17 -8.49 -21.57
N GLN A 314 -33.15 -8.34 -20.66
CA GLN A 314 -33.13 -8.97 -19.34
C GLN A 314 -33.19 -10.50 -19.38
N LYS A 315 -34.03 -11.10 -20.24
CA LYS A 315 -34.07 -12.55 -20.45
C LYS A 315 -32.74 -13.04 -20.99
N PHE A 316 -32.17 -12.35 -21.98
CA PHE A 316 -30.86 -12.72 -22.55
C PHE A 316 -29.74 -12.67 -21.49
N VAL A 317 -29.71 -11.60 -20.68
CA VAL A 317 -28.76 -11.44 -19.56
C VAL A 317 -28.89 -12.57 -18.54
N ASN A 318 -30.10 -13.05 -18.28
CA ASN A 318 -30.37 -14.09 -17.29
C ASN A 318 -30.06 -15.50 -17.82
N GLU A 319 -30.37 -15.78 -19.09
CA GLU A 319 -30.35 -17.14 -19.64
C GLU A 319 -29.07 -17.49 -20.42
N TYR A 320 -28.26 -16.49 -20.81
CA TYR A 320 -27.06 -16.69 -21.65
C TYR A 320 -25.80 -16.22 -20.90
N PRO A 321 -25.29 -16.99 -19.93
CA PRO A 321 -24.07 -16.63 -19.21
C PRO A 321 -22.84 -16.68 -20.13
N SER A 322 -21.85 -15.85 -19.84
CA SER A 322 -20.55 -15.93 -20.51
C SER A 322 -19.90 -17.30 -20.27
N PHE A 323 -19.31 -17.87 -21.32
CA PHE A 323 -18.52 -19.11 -21.26
C PHE A 323 -17.41 -19.08 -22.30
N SER A 324 -16.35 -19.86 -22.09
CA SER A 324 -15.27 -20.08 -23.05
C SER A 324 -14.76 -21.50 -22.89
N THR A 325 -14.48 -22.18 -23.99
CA THR A 325 -13.64 -23.39 -23.96
C THR A 325 -12.22 -23.03 -23.49
N ILE A 326 -11.52 -24.01 -22.92
CA ILE A 326 -10.21 -23.82 -22.26
C ILE A 326 -9.14 -23.32 -23.25
N ASP A 327 -9.21 -23.77 -24.51
CA ASP A 327 -8.24 -23.42 -25.56
C ASP A 327 -8.93 -22.71 -26.73
N LEU A 328 -9.27 -21.43 -26.54
CA LEU A 328 -9.76 -20.60 -27.64
C LEU A 328 -8.61 -20.18 -28.56
N CYS A 329 -8.28 -21.07 -29.50
CA CYS A 329 -7.23 -20.90 -30.49
C CYS A 329 -7.71 -21.29 -31.88
N GLN A 330 -7.06 -20.74 -32.90
CA GLN A 330 -7.14 -21.16 -34.28
C GLN A 330 -6.33 -22.45 -34.48
N PRO A 331 -6.61 -23.22 -35.56
CA PRO A 331 -5.94 -24.50 -35.82
C PRO A 331 -4.48 -24.34 -36.26
N GLU A 332 -4.08 -23.15 -36.73
CA GLU A 332 -2.73 -22.87 -37.25
C GLU A 332 -2.10 -21.70 -36.49
N GLU A 333 -0.77 -21.72 -36.37
CA GLU A 333 0.02 -20.61 -35.80
C GLU A 333 0.65 -19.72 -36.88
N ASP A 334 0.66 -20.17 -38.14
CA ASP A 334 1.17 -19.38 -39.26
C ASP A 334 0.11 -18.43 -39.82
N LEU A 335 0.44 -17.13 -39.87
CA LEU A 335 -0.51 -16.09 -40.30
C LEU A 335 -0.93 -16.25 -41.77
N ASP A 336 -0.02 -16.65 -42.66
CA ASP A 336 -0.33 -16.76 -44.08
C ASP A 336 -1.25 -17.97 -44.36
N ALA A 337 -1.01 -19.09 -43.67
CA ALA A 337 -1.91 -20.24 -43.66
C ALA A 337 -3.31 -19.88 -43.09
N LEU A 338 -3.37 -19.18 -41.95
CA LEU A 338 -4.62 -18.73 -41.36
C LEU A 338 -5.42 -17.82 -42.28
N LEU A 339 -4.77 -16.84 -42.92
CA LEU A 339 -5.42 -15.93 -43.87
C LEU A 339 -5.91 -16.69 -45.11
N PHE A 340 -5.17 -17.69 -45.56
CA PHE A 340 -5.58 -18.53 -46.68
C PHE A 340 -6.82 -19.36 -46.33
N GLN A 341 -6.83 -20.05 -45.19
CA GLN A 341 -7.98 -20.84 -44.73
C GLN A 341 -9.20 -19.94 -44.47
N SER A 342 -9.00 -18.78 -43.84
CA SER A 342 -10.06 -17.79 -43.59
C SER A 342 -10.76 -17.32 -44.87
N LYS A 343 -10.04 -17.20 -45.99
CA LYS A 343 -10.63 -16.88 -47.30
C LYS A 343 -11.55 -17.99 -47.82
N HIS A 344 -11.23 -19.24 -47.53
CA HIS A 344 -12.03 -20.40 -47.95
C HIS A 344 -13.29 -20.58 -47.08
N VAL A 345 -13.21 -20.24 -45.79
CA VAL A 345 -14.34 -20.33 -44.85
C VAL A 345 -15.35 -19.18 -45.01
N LEU A 346 -14.92 -18.00 -45.49
CA LEU A 346 -15.77 -16.81 -45.58
C LEU A 346 -17.13 -17.04 -46.31
N PRO A 347 -17.22 -17.76 -47.44
CA PRO A 347 -18.50 -18.05 -48.08
C PRO A 347 -19.43 -18.92 -47.22
N ALA A 348 -18.91 -19.96 -46.56
CA ALA A 348 -19.67 -20.83 -45.67
C ALA A 348 -20.15 -20.06 -44.42
N PHE A 349 -19.28 -19.22 -43.86
CA PHE A 349 -19.64 -18.30 -42.77
C PHE A 349 -20.75 -17.33 -43.16
N ARG A 350 -20.64 -16.69 -44.33
CA ARG A 350 -21.70 -15.82 -44.86
C ARG A 350 -23.02 -16.58 -45.00
N HIS A 351 -23.02 -17.74 -45.66
CA HIS A 351 -24.23 -18.53 -45.86
C HIS A 351 -24.89 -18.94 -44.53
N THR A 352 -24.07 -19.38 -43.57
CA THR A 352 -24.55 -19.77 -42.24
C THR A 352 -25.24 -18.62 -41.51
N LEU A 353 -24.60 -17.44 -41.49
CA LEU A 353 -25.18 -16.28 -40.82
C LEU A 353 -26.41 -15.72 -41.55
N THR A 354 -26.43 -15.75 -42.88
CA THR A 354 -27.63 -15.40 -43.66
C THR A 354 -28.81 -16.25 -43.25
N ASN A 355 -28.65 -17.59 -43.19
CA ASN A 355 -29.72 -18.49 -42.78
C ASN A 355 -30.19 -18.23 -41.34
N ILE A 356 -29.27 -17.94 -40.42
CA ILE A 356 -29.59 -17.62 -39.03
C ILE A 356 -30.42 -16.33 -38.93
N VAL A 357 -30.00 -15.28 -39.63
CA VAL A 357 -30.67 -13.98 -39.62
C VAL A 357 -32.06 -14.08 -40.26
N GLU A 358 -32.18 -14.80 -41.38
CA GLU A 358 -33.49 -15.05 -42.02
C GLU A 358 -34.42 -15.89 -41.14
N ALA A 359 -33.91 -16.93 -40.47
CA ALA A 359 -34.68 -17.75 -39.54
C ALA A 359 -35.17 -16.95 -38.32
N ALA A 360 -34.41 -15.92 -37.89
CA ALA A 360 -34.80 -14.98 -36.86
C ALA A 360 -35.79 -13.89 -37.36
N GLY A 361 -36.26 -13.98 -38.61
CA GLY A 361 -37.23 -13.03 -39.18
C GLY A 361 -36.63 -11.70 -39.64
N LEU A 362 -35.30 -11.59 -39.68
CA LEU A 362 -34.58 -10.40 -40.12
C LEU A 362 -34.23 -10.50 -41.61
N LYS A 363 -34.15 -9.35 -42.29
CA LYS A 363 -33.65 -9.28 -43.66
C LYS A 363 -32.15 -8.94 -43.64
N PRO A 364 -31.25 -9.82 -44.13
CA PRO A 364 -29.81 -9.62 -44.04
C PRO A 364 -29.31 -8.28 -44.57
N ASP A 365 -29.85 -7.82 -45.70
CA ASP A 365 -29.43 -6.58 -46.37
C ASP A 365 -30.16 -5.31 -45.93
N GLU A 366 -31.10 -5.42 -45.00
CA GLU A 366 -31.84 -4.27 -44.50
C GLU A 366 -30.94 -3.37 -43.66
N VAL A 367 -31.00 -2.06 -43.93
CA VAL A 367 -30.21 -1.06 -43.20
C VAL A 367 -30.76 -0.93 -41.78
N ALA A 368 -29.88 -1.10 -40.79
CA ALA A 368 -30.24 -0.95 -39.39
C ALA A 368 -30.56 0.51 -39.08
N LYS A 369 -31.66 0.74 -38.37
CA LYS A 369 -32.12 2.08 -38.00
C LYS A 369 -32.42 2.18 -36.50
N TRP A 370 -32.22 3.38 -35.95
CA TRP A 370 -32.64 3.76 -34.61
C TRP A 370 -33.25 5.17 -34.67
N GLU A 371 -34.48 5.34 -34.18
CA GLU A 371 -35.23 6.61 -34.25
C GLU A 371 -35.21 7.24 -35.66
N ASP A 372 -35.51 6.43 -36.68
CA ASP A 372 -35.52 6.78 -38.11
C ASP A 372 -34.16 7.16 -38.73
N LYS A 373 -33.06 7.12 -37.96
CA LYS A 373 -31.69 7.36 -38.45
C LYS A 373 -30.98 6.05 -38.74
N GLU A 374 -30.17 6.05 -39.79
CA GLU A 374 -29.29 4.92 -40.11
C GLU A 374 -28.20 4.78 -39.06
N VAL A 375 -27.96 3.54 -38.61
CA VAL A 375 -26.88 3.22 -37.68
C VAL A 375 -25.61 3.07 -38.49
N MET A 376 -24.61 3.94 -38.26
CA MET A 376 -23.39 3.98 -39.08
C MET A 376 -22.29 3.04 -38.55
N LEU A 377 -21.70 2.22 -39.43
CA LEU A 377 -20.50 1.40 -39.16
C LEU A 377 -19.21 2.20 -39.40
N THR A 378 -19.17 2.94 -40.50
CA THR A 378 -18.17 3.98 -40.79
C THR A 378 -18.92 5.27 -41.14
N PRO A 379 -18.27 6.44 -41.20
CA PRO A 379 -18.94 7.68 -41.57
C PRO A 379 -19.72 7.62 -42.90
N GLU A 380 -19.32 6.72 -43.81
CA GLU A 380 -19.92 6.52 -45.13
C GLU A 380 -20.71 5.21 -45.29
N THR A 381 -20.60 4.27 -44.34
CA THR A 381 -21.18 2.91 -44.49
C THR A 381 -22.12 2.59 -43.32
N PRO A 382 -23.42 2.34 -43.56
CA PRO A 382 -24.34 1.94 -42.50
C PRO A 382 -24.17 0.46 -42.13
N TYR A 383 -24.55 0.12 -40.90
CA TYR A 383 -24.82 -1.25 -40.51
C TYR A 383 -26.04 -1.77 -41.27
N LYS A 384 -25.96 -3.01 -41.69
CA LYS A 384 -27.10 -3.84 -42.07
C LYS A 384 -27.46 -4.79 -40.93
N SER A 385 -28.65 -5.38 -40.97
CA SER A 385 -29.05 -6.46 -40.06
C SER A 385 -28.00 -7.57 -40.01
N LEU A 386 -27.36 -7.90 -41.14
CA LEU A 386 -26.15 -8.71 -41.20
C LEU A 386 -25.05 -7.97 -41.95
N THR A 387 -23.95 -7.67 -41.25
CA THR A 387 -22.77 -7.03 -41.84
C THR A 387 -21.56 -7.95 -41.72
N ILE A 388 -21.14 -8.56 -42.83
CA ILE A 388 -19.91 -9.36 -42.89
C ILE A 388 -18.73 -8.43 -43.14
N ALA A 389 -17.76 -8.40 -42.24
CA ALA A 389 -16.56 -7.59 -42.41
C ALA A 389 -15.62 -8.20 -43.47
N PRO A 390 -14.81 -7.36 -44.17
CA PRO A 390 -13.72 -7.88 -44.97
C PRO A 390 -12.72 -8.64 -44.08
N ILE A 391 -12.05 -9.62 -44.67
CA ILE A 391 -10.97 -10.34 -43.99
C ILE A 391 -9.94 -9.35 -43.50
N LYS A 392 -9.56 -9.52 -42.24
CA LYS A 392 -8.61 -8.64 -41.57
C LYS A 392 -7.28 -8.61 -42.33
N SER A 393 -6.74 -7.41 -42.55
CA SER A 393 -5.48 -7.26 -43.28
C SER A 393 -4.31 -7.85 -42.50
N LYS A 394 -3.26 -8.28 -43.22
CA LYS A 394 -2.06 -8.88 -42.64
C LYS A 394 -1.39 -7.93 -41.64
N GLU A 395 -1.33 -6.64 -41.99
CA GLU A 395 -0.76 -5.59 -41.15
C GLU A 395 -1.52 -5.47 -39.82
N ARG A 396 -2.86 -5.48 -39.86
CA ARG A 396 -3.71 -5.35 -38.66
C ARG A 396 -3.66 -6.60 -37.79
N CYS A 397 -3.51 -7.78 -38.39
CA CYS A 397 -3.28 -9.03 -37.66
C CYS A 397 -1.95 -8.97 -36.89
N MET A 398 -0.86 -8.58 -37.55
CA MET A 398 0.45 -8.44 -36.91
C MET A 398 0.44 -7.42 -35.77
N GLU A 399 -0.19 -6.26 -36.00
CA GLU A 399 -0.33 -5.21 -34.97
C GLU A 399 -1.06 -5.71 -33.73
N LYS A 400 -2.20 -6.41 -33.91
CA LYS A 400 -3.00 -6.93 -32.81
C LYS A 400 -2.24 -8.00 -32.01
N VAL A 401 -1.58 -8.94 -32.69
CA VAL A 401 -0.80 -10.00 -32.04
C VAL A 401 0.37 -9.45 -31.25
N LYS A 402 1.06 -8.43 -31.79
CA LYS A 402 2.15 -7.77 -31.09
C LYS A 402 1.68 -7.06 -29.81
N ASN A 403 0.50 -6.43 -29.86
CA ASN A 403 -0.01 -5.63 -28.74
C ASN A 403 -0.76 -6.46 -27.69
N GLU A 404 -1.43 -7.55 -28.08
CA GLU A 404 -2.37 -8.27 -27.21
C GLU A 404 -2.01 -9.74 -26.95
N TYR A 405 -1.22 -10.39 -27.82
CA TYR A 405 -1.04 -11.84 -27.81
C TYR A 405 0.44 -12.29 -27.82
N ASN A 406 1.39 -11.39 -27.54
CA ASN A 406 2.81 -11.72 -27.41
C ASN A 406 3.41 -12.53 -28.58
N GLY A 407 2.94 -12.30 -29.82
CA GLY A 407 3.46 -13.01 -31.00
C GLY A 407 2.67 -14.26 -31.41
N ASP A 408 1.68 -14.69 -30.62
CA ASP A 408 0.87 -15.88 -30.91
C ASP A 408 -0.32 -15.55 -31.84
N PHE A 409 -0.22 -16.00 -33.10
CA PHE A 409 -1.28 -15.82 -34.10
C PHE A 409 -2.46 -16.77 -33.92
N SER A 410 -2.31 -17.89 -33.21
CA SER A 410 -3.41 -18.83 -32.98
C SER A 410 -4.55 -18.14 -32.20
N ARG A 411 -4.25 -17.09 -31.43
CA ARG A 411 -5.26 -16.35 -30.65
C ARG A 411 -6.08 -15.35 -31.47
N LEU A 412 -5.82 -15.22 -32.78
CA LEU A 412 -6.56 -14.32 -33.67
C LEU A 412 -7.90 -14.91 -34.12
N VAL A 413 -8.90 -14.83 -33.25
CA VAL A 413 -10.26 -15.30 -33.53
C VAL A 413 -11.15 -14.33 -34.31
N ASP A 414 -10.63 -13.15 -34.66
CA ASP A 414 -11.38 -12.07 -35.32
C ASP A 414 -10.91 -11.75 -36.75
N ILE A 415 -10.29 -12.74 -37.43
CA ILE A 415 -9.90 -12.63 -38.85
C ILE A 415 -11.13 -12.61 -39.75
N VAL A 416 -12.04 -13.56 -39.52
CA VAL A 416 -13.38 -13.62 -40.12
C VAL A 416 -14.37 -13.16 -39.06
N ARG A 417 -15.10 -12.07 -39.35
CA ARG A 417 -16.00 -11.47 -38.36
C ARG A 417 -17.25 -10.87 -38.99
N ALA A 418 -18.33 -10.86 -38.23
CA ALA A 418 -19.59 -10.26 -38.62
C ALA A 418 -20.26 -9.54 -37.45
N SER A 419 -21.14 -8.61 -37.80
CA SER A 419 -22.06 -7.94 -36.89
C SER A 419 -23.49 -8.27 -37.30
N ILE A 420 -24.30 -8.70 -36.33
CA ILE A 420 -25.75 -8.83 -36.49
C ILE A 420 -26.40 -7.73 -35.64
N VAL A 421 -27.25 -6.91 -36.25
CA VAL A 421 -27.96 -5.83 -35.56
C VAL A 421 -29.43 -6.18 -35.46
N VAL A 422 -29.95 -6.20 -34.23
CA VAL A 422 -31.35 -6.49 -33.90
C VAL A 422 -32.02 -5.26 -33.30
N THR A 423 -33.36 -5.25 -33.30
CA THR A 423 -34.16 -4.12 -32.78
C THR A 423 -34.64 -4.34 -31.34
N ASP A 424 -34.77 -5.59 -30.92
CA ASP A 424 -35.37 -5.97 -29.65
C ASP A 424 -34.80 -7.29 -29.10
N GLU A 425 -35.19 -7.62 -27.87
CA GLU A 425 -34.75 -8.81 -27.17
C GLU A 425 -35.25 -10.12 -27.80
N ASP A 426 -36.45 -10.16 -28.38
CA ASP A 426 -37.00 -11.40 -28.94
C ASP A 426 -36.23 -11.81 -30.20
N GLN A 427 -35.84 -10.84 -31.04
CA GLN A 427 -34.91 -11.06 -32.15
C GLN A 427 -33.53 -11.48 -31.66
N LEU A 428 -33.00 -10.85 -30.60
CA LEU A 428 -31.71 -11.22 -30.02
C LEU A 428 -31.69 -12.69 -29.58
N ILE A 429 -32.74 -13.13 -28.87
CA ILE A 429 -32.92 -14.52 -28.42
C ILE A 429 -33.05 -15.45 -29.61
N SER A 430 -33.83 -15.08 -30.63
CA SER A 430 -34.02 -15.90 -31.84
C SER A 430 -32.70 -16.15 -32.57
N VAL A 431 -31.86 -15.12 -32.72
CA VAL A 431 -30.51 -15.27 -33.30
C VAL A 431 -29.62 -16.11 -32.39
N ALA A 432 -29.68 -15.89 -31.08
CA ALA A 432 -28.85 -16.61 -30.12
C ALA A 432 -29.19 -18.11 -30.02
N ASP A 433 -30.47 -18.47 -30.11
CA ASP A 433 -30.89 -19.88 -30.13
C ASP A 433 -30.48 -20.58 -31.43
N ALA A 434 -30.59 -19.90 -32.56
CA ALA A 434 -30.07 -20.42 -33.83
C ALA A 434 -28.53 -20.56 -33.83
N LEU A 435 -27.82 -19.74 -33.04
CA LEU A 435 -26.38 -19.90 -32.82
C LEU A 435 -26.05 -21.07 -31.89
N LYS A 436 -26.89 -21.39 -30.89
CA LYS A 436 -26.68 -22.57 -30.00
C LYS A 436 -26.65 -23.89 -30.77
N GLU A 437 -27.33 -23.98 -31.91
CA GLU A 437 -27.30 -25.15 -32.80
C GLU A 437 -25.98 -25.30 -33.58
N ARG A 438 -25.03 -24.38 -33.40
CA ARG A 438 -23.70 -24.38 -34.02
C ARG A 438 -22.61 -24.69 -33.00
N GLU A 439 -21.41 -24.94 -33.48
CA GLU A 439 -20.23 -25.12 -32.63
C GLU A 439 -19.77 -23.77 -32.07
N VAL A 440 -20.46 -23.28 -31.03
CA VAL A 440 -20.09 -22.08 -30.29
C VAL A 440 -18.99 -22.42 -29.28
N VAL A 441 -17.80 -21.85 -29.47
CA VAL A 441 -16.65 -22.08 -28.59
C VAL A 441 -16.53 -21.03 -27.48
N ARG A 442 -17.11 -19.83 -27.69
CA ARG A 442 -17.14 -18.78 -26.66
C ARG A 442 -18.38 -17.91 -26.81
N LEU A 443 -18.93 -17.50 -25.66
CA LEU A 443 -19.83 -16.35 -25.54
C LEU A 443 -19.26 -15.41 -24.47
N LYS A 444 -19.02 -14.15 -24.85
CA LYS A 444 -18.80 -13.05 -23.91
C LYS A 444 -20.05 -12.16 -23.91
N ASN A 445 -20.87 -12.29 -22.87
CA ASN A 445 -22.10 -11.52 -22.71
C ASN A 445 -21.79 -10.18 -22.02
N ARG A 446 -21.53 -9.12 -22.82
CA ARG A 446 -21.29 -7.78 -22.29
C ARG A 446 -22.57 -7.01 -21.97
N PHE A 447 -23.76 -7.54 -22.27
CA PHE A 447 -25.01 -6.99 -21.72
C PHE A 447 -25.10 -7.20 -20.20
N LYS A 448 -24.53 -8.31 -19.71
CA LYS A 448 -24.41 -8.58 -18.27
C LYS A 448 -23.23 -7.85 -17.63
N GLU A 449 -22.08 -7.84 -18.31
CA GLU A 449 -20.85 -7.19 -17.85
C GLU A 449 -20.35 -6.19 -18.91
N PRO A 450 -20.91 -4.96 -18.93
CA PRO A 450 -20.53 -3.94 -19.91
C PRO A 450 -19.06 -3.53 -19.81
N LEU A 451 -18.54 -2.96 -20.89
CA LEU A 451 -17.23 -2.30 -20.88
C LEU A 451 -17.26 -1.04 -20.00
N PHE A 452 -16.09 -0.54 -19.60
CA PHE A 452 -15.97 0.65 -18.73
C PHE A 452 -16.59 1.92 -19.35
N ASN A 453 -16.65 2.01 -20.68
CA ASN A 453 -17.32 3.09 -21.42
C ASN A 453 -18.84 2.89 -21.52
N GLY A 454 -19.40 1.86 -20.89
CA GLY A 454 -20.82 1.52 -20.90
C GLY A 454 -21.24 0.65 -22.10
N TYR A 455 -20.36 0.47 -23.09
CA TYR A 455 -20.69 -0.27 -24.30
C TYR A 455 -20.93 -1.76 -24.01
N CYS A 456 -22.01 -2.30 -24.57
CA CYS A 456 -22.40 -3.69 -24.40
C CYS A 456 -22.88 -4.33 -25.73
N ASP A 457 -22.58 -5.61 -25.85
CA ASP A 457 -22.88 -6.50 -26.97
C ASP A 457 -22.79 -7.96 -26.51
N ALA A 458 -23.24 -8.90 -27.34
CA ALA A 458 -22.94 -10.32 -27.14
C ALA A 458 -21.94 -10.77 -28.19
N LEU A 459 -20.74 -11.13 -27.76
CA LEU A 459 -19.66 -11.56 -28.64
C LEU A 459 -19.59 -13.08 -28.62
N TYR A 460 -19.97 -13.70 -29.74
CA TYR A 460 -19.86 -15.12 -29.99
C TYR A 460 -18.59 -15.43 -30.77
N ASN A 461 -17.96 -16.55 -30.44
CA ASN A 461 -17.02 -17.20 -31.33
C ASN A 461 -17.59 -18.55 -31.73
N ILE A 462 -17.67 -18.78 -33.04
CA ILE A 462 -18.21 -20.00 -33.63
C ILE A 462 -17.14 -20.65 -34.51
N GLU A 463 -17.10 -21.97 -34.52
CA GLU A 463 -16.24 -22.74 -35.40
C GLU A 463 -16.97 -23.07 -36.70
N ILE A 464 -16.32 -22.82 -37.84
CA ILE A 464 -16.79 -23.23 -39.16
C ILE A 464 -15.60 -23.80 -39.93
N ASP A 465 -15.70 -25.07 -40.32
CA ASP A 465 -14.67 -25.82 -41.04
C ASP A 465 -13.29 -25.70 -40.36
N GLY A 466 -13.25 -25.77 -39.03
CA GLY A 466 -12.04 -25.68 -38.21
C GLY A 466 -11.53 -24.26 -37.95
N ILE A 467 -12.14 -23.22 -38.52
CA ILE A 467 -11.75 -21.82 -38.28
C ILE A 467 -12.69 -21.15 -37.30
N VAL A 468 -12.13 -20.55 -36.25
CA VAL A 468 -12.88 -19.77 -35.28
C VAL A 468 -13.17 -18.38 -35.86
N CYS A 469 -14.45 -18.05 -35.95
CA CYS A 469 -14.97 -16.77 -36.46
C CYS A 469 -15.62 -15.97 -35.33
N GLU A 470 -15.63 -14.63 -35.43
CA GLU A 470 -16.26 -13.74 -34.45
C GLU A 470 -17.63 -13.23 -34.95
N VAL A 471 -18.67 -13.33 -34.11
CA VAL A 471 -20.00 -12.79 -34.40
C VAL A 471 -20.42 -11.89 -33.25
N GLN A 472 -20.63 -10.61 -33.55
CA GLN A 472 -21.09 -9.63 -32.57
C GLN A 472 -22.59 -9.40 -32.75
N LEU A 473 -23.39 -9.68 -31.72
CA LEU A 473 -24.80 -9.32 -31.68
C LEU A 473 -24.96 -7.96 -31.00
N HIS A 474 -25.61 -7.05 -31.71
CA HIS A 474 -25.82 -5.67 -31.30
C HIS A 474 -27.30 -5.34 -31.26
N ILE A 475 -27.72 -4.54 -30.28
CA ILE A 475 -29.02 -3.87 -30.31
C ILE A 475 -28.82 -2.48 -30.93
N ASN A 476 -29.61 -2.13 -31.94
CA ASN A 476 -29.54 -0.86 -32.69
C ASN A 476 -29.41 0.39 -31.79
N ALA A 477 -30.15 0.44 -30.68
CA ALA A 477 -30.14 1.53 -29.70
C ALA A 477 -28.79 1.75 -28.99
N ILE A 478 -27.94 0.72 -28.96
CA ILE A 478 -26.61 0.77 -28.34
C ILE A 478 -25.52 0.95 -29.40
N VAL A 479 -25.60 0.19 -30.51
CA VAL A 479 -24.55 0.24 -31.55
C VAL A 479 -24.48 1.57 -32.29
N VAL A 480 -25.55 2.37 -32.29
CA VAL A 480 -25.55 3.75 -32.81
C VAL A 480 -24.48 4.63 -32.15
N HIS A 481 -24.09 4.32 -30.92
CA HIS A 481 -23.06 5.04 -30.16
C HIS A 481 -21.66 4.41 -30.27
N LYS A 482 -21.48 3.34 -31.07
CA LYS A 482 -20.23 2.57 -31.12
C LYS A 482 -19.03 3.43 -31.52
N ASP A 483 -19.16 4.28 -32.52
CA ASP A 483 -18.07 5.10 -33.06
C ASP A 483 -17.57 6.13 -32.03
N GLU A 484 -18.50 6.89 -31.43
CA GLU A 484 -18.22 7.83 -30.35
C GLU A 484 -17.58 7.10 -29.15
N SER A 485 -18.16 5.96 -28.75
CA SER A 485 -17.66 5.15 -27.63
C SER A 485 -16.28 4.56 -27.86
N HIS A 486 -15.97 4.18 -29.10
CA HIS A 486 -14.70 3.55 -29.47
C HIS A 486 -13.55 4.55 -29.38
N THR A 487 -13.79 5.79 -29.78
CA THR A 487 -12.82 6.89 -29.66
C THR A 487 -12.32 7.04 -28.22
N TYR A 488 -13.24 7.08 -27.24
CA TYR A 488 -12.86 7.18 -25.83
C TYR A 488 -12.33 5.87 -25.25
N TYR A 489 -12.83 4.72 -25.72
CA TYR A 489 -12.26 3.42 -25.34
C TYR A 489 -10.77 3.36 -25.67
N GLU A 490 -10.35 3.73 -26.87
CA GLU A 490 -8.94 3.72 -27.24
C GLU A 490 -8.11 4.68 -26.38
N CYS A 491 -8.65 5.87 -26.07
CA CYS A 491 -7.99 6.85 -25.23
C CYS A 491 -7.78 6.34 -23.78
N PHE A 492 -8.75 5.62 -23.22
CA PHE A 492 -8.78 5.27 -21.80
C PHE A 492 -8.64 3.78 -21.49
N ARG A 493 -8.45 2.90 -22.48
CA ARG A 493 -8.38 1.43 -22.25
C ARG A 493 -7.25 1.02 -21.31
N SER A 494 -6.05 1.58 -21.50
CA SER A 494 -4.92 1.32 -20.60
C SER A 494 -5.17 1.86 -19.20
N PHE A 495 -5.89 2.99 -19.14
CA PHE A 495 -6.26 3.65 -17.91
C PHE A 495 -7.22 2.80 -17.08
N PHE A 496 -8.31 2.32 -17.67
CA PHE A 496 -9.27 1.40 -17.02
C PHE A 496 -8.88 -0.08 -17.15
N ALA A 497 -7.60 -0.39 -17.29
CA ALA A 497 -7.13 -1.76 -17.18
C ALA A 497 -7.03 -2.16 -15.69
N GLY A 498 -7.40 -3.40 -15.36
CA GLY A 498 -7.24 -3.95 -14.02
C GLY A 498 -8.53 -4.51 -13.43
N ASN A 499 -8.65 -4.43 -12.10
CA ASN A 499 -9.78 -4.98 -11.34
C ASN A 499 -11.08 -4.20 -11.64
N VAL A 500 -12.19 -4.93 -11.81
CA VAL A 500 -13.54 -4.40 -12.06
C VAL A 500 -13.93 -3.36 -10.99
N ASN A 501 -13.60 -3.61 -9.72
CA ASN A 501 -13.94 -2.70 -8.62
C ASN A 501 -13.20 -1.36 -8.74
N GLU A 502 -11.93 -1.38 -9.17
CA GLU A 502 -11.14 -0.16 -9.35
C GLU A 502 -11.63 0.64 -10.55
N CYS A 503 -12.04 -0.05 -11.62
CA CYS A 503 -12.66 0.60 -12.77
C CYS A 503 -13.98 1.27 -12.40
N ALA A 504 -14.83 0.58 -11.63
CA ALA A 504 -16.09 1.12 -11.14
C ALA A 504 -15.87 2.36 -10.27
N ARG A 505 -14.90 2.31 -9.35
CA ARG A 505 -14.52 3.45 -8.49
C ARG A 505 -14.08 4.66 -9.31
N ARG A 506 -13.19 4.46 -10.29
CA ARG A 506 -12.73 5.53 -11.19
C ARG A 506 -13.87 6.15 -11.99
N ILE A 507 -14.82 5.35 -12.45
CA ILE A 507 -16.02 5.84 -13.15
C ILE A 507 -16.87 6.70 -12.21
N GLU A 508 -17.14 6.22 -11.00
CA GLU A 508 -17.92 6.95 -9.99
C GLU A 508 -17.32 8.32 -9.69
N ILE A 509 -16.01 8.39 -9.50
CA ILE A 509 -15.27 9.66 -9.31
C ILE A 509 -15.48 10.62 -10.48
N LEU A 510 -15.38 10.12 -11.72
CA LEU A 510 -15.56 10.97 -12.90
C LEU A 510 -17.02 11.42 -13.06
N GLU A 511 -17.99 10.55 -12.78
CA GLU A 511 -19.42 10.88 -12.84
C GLU A 511 -19.82 11.90 -11.75
N GLU A 512 -19.17 11.87 -10.59
CA GLU A 512 -19.35 12.87 -9.53
C GLU A 512 -18.68 14.23 -9.84
N CYS A 513 -17.49 14.21 -10.45
CA CYS A 513 -16.69 15.42 -10.65
C CYS A 513 -16.92 16.14 -11.99
N ILE A 514 -17.39 15.43 -13.02
CA ILE A 514 -17.44 15.95 -14.38
C ILE A 514 -18.89 16.07 -14.83
N ASN A 515 -19.36 17.31 -14.92
CA ASN A 515 -20.61 17.62 -15.57
C ASN A 515 -20.42 17.64 -17.10
N PRO A 516 -20.92 16.65 -17.86
CA PRO A 516 -20.70 16.58 -19.29
C PRO A 516 -21.44 17.66 -20.08
N ASP A 517 -22.38 18.39 -19.47
CA ASP A 517 -23.17 19.44 -20.12
C ASP A 517 -22.60 20.85 -19.87
N ALA A 518 -21.65 20.99 -18.94
CA ALA A 518 -20.93 22.23 -18.66
C ALA A 518 -19.76 22.42 -19.63
N ASP A 519 -19.33 23.67 -19.88
CA ASP A 519 -18.08 23.88 -20.61
C ASP A 519 -16.84 23.55 -19.74
N VAL A 520 -15.70 23.35 -20.38
CA VAL A 520 -14.45 22.91 -19.72
C VAL A 520 -14.01 23.87 -18.60
N GLN A 521 -14.22 25.18 -18.77
CA GLN A 521 -13.87 26.16 -17.76
C GLN A 521 -14.75 25.99 -16.52
N THR A 522 -16.06 25.82 -16.74
CA THR A 522 -17.02 25.55 -15.66
C THR A 522 -16.69 24.25 -14.93
N ILE A 523 -16.34 23.16 -15.64
CA ILE A 523 -15.94 21.89 -15.03
C ILE A 523 -14.72 22.08 -14.13
N LEU A 524 -13.69 22.76 -14.62
CA LEU A 524 -12.49 23.05 -13.83
C LEU A 524 -12.82 23.87 -12.58
N GLU A 525 -13.68 24.88 -12.71
CA GLU A 525 -14.15 25.68 -11.58
C GLU A 525 -14.91 24.86 -10.53
N GLU A 526 -15.82 23.98 -10.97
CA GLU A 526 -16.60 23.10 -10.09
C GLU A 526 -15.67 22.15 -9.32
N ILE A 527 -14.75 21.51 -10.03
CA ILE A 527 -13.71 20.63 -9.47
C ILE A 527 -12.88 21.35 -8.39
N LEU A 528 -12.43 22.57 -8.66
CA LEU A 528 -11.63 23.35 -7.71
C LEU A 528 -12.43 23.91 -6.54
N LYS A 529 -13.76 23.99 -6.65
CA LYS A 529 -14.68 24.39 -5.58
C LYS A 529 -15.13 23.23 -4.70
N LEU A 530 -14.78 21.98 -5.04
CA LEU A 530 -15.07 20.84 -4.19
C LEU A 530 -14.43 21.02 -2.80
N ASP A 531 -15.17 20.57 -1.77
CA ASP A 531 -14.72 20.52 -0.38
C ASP A 531 -14.45 19.09 0.09
N ASN A 532 -14.88 18.08 -0.69
CA ASN A 532 -14.65 16.67 -0.37
C ASN A 532 -13.20 16.28 -0.67
N ARG A 533 -12.36 16.29 0.36
CA ARG A 533 -10.92 15.95 0.27
C ARG A 533 -10.66 14.56 -0.31
N TYR A 534 -11.51 13.58 -0.03
CA TYR A 534 -11.35 12.22 -0.56
C TYR A 534 -11.58 12.18 -2.06
N LEU A 535 -12.66 12.82 -2.53
CA LEU A 535 -12.99 12.89 -3.95
C LEU A 535 -11.92 13.66 -4.75
N ILE A 536 -11.42 14.77 -4.22
CA ILE A 536 -10.35 15.55 -4.86
C ILE A 536 -9.05 14.74 -4.91
N HIS A 537 -8.71 14.01 -3.85
CA HIS A 537 -7.54 13.13 -3.84
C HIS A 537 -7.67 12.01 -4.86
N ASP A 538 -8.81 11.32 -4.88
CA ASP A 538 -9.07 10.23 -5.81
C ASP A 538 -9.02 10.71 -7.27
N MET A 539 -9.57 11.88 -7.56
CA MET A 539 -9.43 12.51 -8.87
C MET A 539 -8.00 12.95 -9.16
N CYS A 540 -7.25 13.42 -8.17
CA CYS A 540 -5.84 13.78 -8.34
C CYS A 540 -4.98 12.58 -8.72
N ASP A 541 -5.16 11.44 -8.05
CA ASP A 541 -4.52 10.17 -8.38
C ASP A 541 -4.84 9.75 -9.83
N LEU A 542 -6.13 9.85 -10.20
CA LEU A 542 -6.65 9.54 -11.53
C LEU A 542 -5.95 10.40 -12.60
N ILE A 543 -5.93 11.72 -12.42
CA ILE A 543 -5.33 12.67 -13.36
C ILE A 543 -3.80 12.52 -13.44
N TYR A 544 -3.13 12.23 -12.32
CA TYR A 544 -1.68 11.99 -12.32
C TYR A 544 -1.33 10.73 -13.12
N GLU A 545 -2.08 9.65 -12.96
CA GLU A 545 -1.90 8.41 -13.74
C GLU A 545 -2.14 8.61 -15.24
N MET A 546 -3.03 9.54 -15.62
CA MET A 546 -3.21 9.95 -17.02
C MET A 546 -2.03 10.78 -17.57
N GLY A 547 -1.10 11.20 -16.71
CA GLY A 547 0.06 12.00 -17.06
C GLY A 547 -0.25 13.48 -17.27
N ASP A 548 -1.41 13.97 -16.84
CA ASP A 548 -1.70 15.41 -16.82
C ASP A 548 -1.28 16.04 -15.49
N TYR A 549 0.02 16.21 -15.35
CA TYR A 549 0.63 16.71 -14.13
C TYR A 549 0.25 18.16 -13.81
N CYS A 550 -0.15 18.95 -14.82
CA CYS A 550 -0.60 20.32 -14.63
C CYS A 550 -1.95 20.36 -13.90
N LEU A 551 -2.90 19.54 -14.32
CA LEU A 551 -4.18 19.41 -13.63
C LEU A 551 -4.01 18.70 -12.28
N ALA A 552 -3.14 17.69 -12.18
CA ALA A 552 -2.82 17.04 -10.91
C ALA A 552 -2.24 18.03 -9.89
N GLU A 553 -1.34 18.95 -10.32
CA GLU A 553 -0.80 20.01 -9.47
C GLU A 553 -1.92 20.89 -8.90
N LEU A 554 -2.87 21.34 -9.74
CA LEU A 554 -3.99 22.16 -9.29
C LEU A 554 -4.82 21.48 -8.20
N LEU A 555 -5.12 20.18 -8.38
CA LEU A 555 -5.86 19.39 -7.40
C LEU A 555 -5.05 19.21 -6.11
N CYS A 556 -3.75 18.93 -6.21
CA CYS A 556 -2.84 18.85 -5.07
C CYS A 556 -2.76 20.17 -4.28
N ARG A 557 -2.73 21.31 -4.97
CA ARG A 557 -2.77 22.63 -4.31
C ARG A 557 -4.08 22.82 -3.55
N ARG A 558 -5.21 22.46 -4.17
CA ARG A 558 -6.52 22.50 -3.50
C ARG A 558 -6.57 21.60 -2.27
N LEU A 559 -6.01 20.40 -2.33
CA LEU A 559 -5.88 19.51 -1.17
C LEU A 559 -5.03 20.14 -0.05
N CYS A 560 -3.91 20.77 -0.40
CA CYS A 560 -3.08 21.48 0.57
C CYS A 560 -3.78 22.71 1.18
N GLU A 561 -4.70 23.36 0.47
CA GLU A 561 -5.53 24.43 1.02
C GLU A 561 -6.56 23.90 2.04
N LEU A 562 -7.18 22.76 1.74
CA LEU A 562 -8.17 22.12 2.59
C LEU A 562 -7.55 21.44 3.81
N ASP A 563 -6.33 20.95 3.71
CA ASP A 563 -5.57 20.34 4.81
C ASP A 563 -4.07 20.71 4.74
N PRO A 564 -3.68 21.87 5.28
CA PRO A 564 -2.30 22.36 5.19
C PRO A 564 -1.27 21.55 5.99
N ASP A 565 -1.70 20.70 6.91
CA ASP A 565 -0.81 19.92 7.77
C ASP A 565 -0.61 18.50 7.23
N ASN A 566 -1.38 18.07 6.23
CA ASN A 566 -1.22 16.78 5.57
C ASN A 566 0.06 16.74 4.72
N LEU A 567 1.03 15.92 5.15
CA LEU A 567 2.33 15.79 4.49
C LEU A 567 2.25 15.03 3.17
N ASP A 568 1.27 14.13 3.00
CA ASP A 568 1.11 13.36 1.77
C ASP A 568 0.58 14.24 0.63
N TYR A 569 -0.29 15.21 0.93
CA TYR A 569 -0.76 16.18 -0.06
C TYR A 569 0.40 17.07 -0.56
N LYS A 570 1.28 17.51 0.35
CA LYS A 570 2.49 18.26 -0.02
C LYS A 570 3.46 17.41 -0.83
N ASN A 571 3.58 16.12 -0.50
CA ASN A 571 4.41 15.19 -1.25
C ASN A 571 3.89 14.99 -2.68
N ASN A 572 2.59 14.73 -2.84
CA ASN A 572 1.96 14.56 -4.15
C ASN A 572 2.03 15.85 -4.97
N LEU A 573 1.87 17.02 -4.34
CA LEU A 573 2.10 18.32 -4.99
C LEU A 573 3.54 18.41 -5.52
N ALA A 574 4.53 18.05 -4.71
CA ALA A 574 5.92 18.07 -5.12
C ALA A 574 6.20 17.09 -6.28
N CYS A 575 5.59 15.90 -6.27
CA CYS A 575 5.74 14.93 -7.36
C CYS A 575 5.17 15.49 -8.68
N ALA A 576 3.97 16.07 -8.66
CA ALA A 576 3.38 16.72 -9.84
C ALA A 576 4.24 17.88 -10.38
N LEU A 577 4.90 18.63 -9.49
CA LEU A 577 5.82 19.72 -9.87
C LEU A 577 7.13 19.20 -10.48
N VAL A 578 7.69 18.09 -9.97
CA VAL A 578 8.89 17.44 -10.53
C VAL A 578 8.64 16.98 -11.96
N GLU A 579 7.50 16.33 -12.21
CA GLU A 579 7.13 15.86 -13.56
C GLU A 579 6.96 17.02 -14.56
N GLN A 580 6.66 18.23 -14.08
CA GLN A 580 6.63 19.46 -14.88
C GLN A 580 7.98 20.18 -14.98
N GLY A 581 9.01 19.68 -14.29
CA GLY A 581 10.35 20.28 -14.24
C GLY A 581 10.49 21.45 -13.26
N ASN A 582 9.48 21.74 -12.44
CA ASN A 582 9.52 22.80 -11.42
C ASN A 582 10.18 22.30 -10.12
N ASN A 583 11.47 21.95 -10.24
CA ASN A 583 12.23 21.29 -9.18
C ASN A 583 12.52 22.17 -7.95
N ALA A 584 12.52 23.50 -8.11
CA ALA A 584 12.81 24.43 -7.02
C ALA A 584 11.68 24.44 -5.97
N GLU A 585 10.44 24.60 -6.43
CA GLU A 585 9.26 24.57 -5.57
C GLU A 585 9.01 23.16 -5.02
N ALA A 586 9.17 22.13 -5.85
CA ALA A 586 9.08 20.75 -5.41
C ALA A 586 10.03 20.44 -4.27
N LYS A 587 11.29 20.90 -4.35
CA LYS A 587 12.29 20.69 -3.28
C LYS A 587 11.90 21.39 -1.98
N MET A 588 11.34 22.60 -2.05
CA MET A 588 10.82 23.29 -0.86
C MET A 588 9.68 22.51 -0.20
N LEU A 589 8.74 22.01 -1.01
CA LEU A 589 7.60 21.22 -0.53
C LEU A 589 8.05 19.87 0.04
N MET A 590 8.98 19.16 -0.61
CA MET A 590 9.55 17.90 -0.10
C MET A 590 10.29 18.12 1.22
N ASN A 591 11.08 19.19 1.35
CA ASN A 591 11.73 19.55 2.61
C ASN A 591 10.70 19.83 3.70
N SER A 592 9.58 20.51 3.37
CA SER A 592 8.48 20.74 4.32
C SER A 592 7.70 19.48 4.70
N ALA A 593 7.70 18.48 3.82
CA ALA A 593 7.10 17.16 4.05
C ALA A 593 8.08 16.18 4.75
N GLY A 594 9.31 16.61 5.04
CA GLY A 594 10.35 15.74 5.62
C GLY A 594 10.87 14.65 4.68
N ARG A 595 10.71 14.81 3.35
CA ARG A 595 11.15 13.84 2.33
C ARG A 595 12.39 14.33 1.57
N THR A 596 13.30 13.43 1.23
CA THR A 596 14.49 13.71 0.39
C THR A 596 14.18 13.62 -1.11
N GLU A 597 15.05 14.16 -1.98
CA GLU A 597 14.91 14.43 -3.44
C GLU A 597 14.28 13.35 -4.35
N LYS A 598 13.99 12.14 -3.86
CA LYS A 598 13.22 11.12 -4.56
C LYS A 598 12.09 10.64 -3.66
N SER A 599 10.97 11.36 -3.69
CA SER A 599 9.72 10.84 -3.13
C SER A 599 8.86 10.23 -4.23
N CYS A 600 8.14 9.17 -3.88
CA CYS A 600 7.17 8.52 -4.78
C CYS A 600 5.78 9.13 -4.58
N TRP A 601 4.97 9.12 -5.63
CA TRP A 601 3.54 9.45 -5.54
C TRP A 601 2.87 8.53 -4.52
N VAL A 602 2.16 9.09 -3.55
CA VAL A 602 1.47 8.35 -2.49
C VAL A 602 0.01 8.22 -2.89
N LYS A 603 -0.43 7.00 -3.20
CA LYS A 603 -1.85 6.70 -3.41
C LYS A 603 -2.57 6.65 -2.06
N CYS A 604 -3.82 7.09 -2.02
CA CYS A 604 -4.62 7.01 -0.79
C CYS A 604 -4.87 5.53 -0.44
N THR A 605 -4.45 5.10 0.74
CA THR A 605 -4.76 3.78 1.31
C THR A 605 -5.88 3.82 2.35
N TYR A 606 -6.45 5.01 2.60
CA TYR A 606 -7.50 5.24 3.59
C TYR A 606 -8.88 5.27 2.93
N ARG A 607 -9.40 4.11 2.52
CA ARG A 607 -10.84 3.87 2.47
C ARG A 607 -11.15 2.55 3.15
#